data_AF-A0A969CRT6-F1
#
_entry.id   AF-A0A969CRT6-F1
#
_cell.length_a   1.000
_cell.length_b   1.000
_cell.length_c   1.000
_cell.angle_alpha   90.00
_cell.angle_beta   90.00
_cell.angle_gamma   90.00
#
_symmetry.space_group_name_H-M   'P 1'
#
loop_
_entity.id
_entity.type
_entity.pdbx_description
1 polymer ?
#
loop_
_entity_poly.entity_id
_entity_poly.type
_entity_poly.pdbx_seq_one_letter_code
_entity_poly.pdbx_strand_id
1 'polypeptide(L)'
;MITPWRSALGSSSTDPCFSKEFAERYRRGRILAVGDIHRSELQACHIEFLSSFQVQANLVVPIHIQDTLWGLLIAHQCRTPRDWQETEIELLKYLAGQLGVAIRQADLYQEAKKNAAEAQAQAQALQNTIQELKQTQAQLIQTEKCLA
;
A
#
# COMPACT_ATOMS: atom_id res chain seq x y z
N MET A 1 36.33 -0.72 6.64
CA MET A 1 35.01 -0.92 7.27
C MET A 1 34.05 0.04 6.60
N ILE A 2 33.00 -0.46 5.93
CA ILE A 2 32.00 0.39 5.28
C ILE A 2 31.05 0.83 6.39
N THR A 3 31.02 2.12 6.72
CA THR A 3 30.01 2.64 7.66
C THR A 3 28.63 2.34 7.07
N PRO A 4 27.72 1.68 7.79
CA PRO A 4 26.40 1.37 7.25
C PRO A 4 25.64 2.67 6.96
N TRP A 5 24.95 2.71 5.82
CA TRP A 5 24.08 3.84 5.46
C TRP A 5 23.00 4.02 6.53
N ARG A 6 22.63 5.27 6.80
CA ARG A 6 21.52 5.55 7.72
C ARG A 6 20.24 4.90 7.18
N SER A 7 19.65 4.03 8.01
CA SER A 7 18.39 3.37 7.67
C SER A 7 17.25 4.38 7.60
N ALA A 8 16.45 4.31 6.54
CA ALA A 8 15.16 4.99 6.43
C ALA A 8 13.99 4.14 6.95
N LEU A 9 14.25 2.91 7.42
CA LEU A 9 13.19 2.05 7.93
C LEU A 9 12.65 2.60 9.26
N GLY A 10 11.33 2.78 9.33
CA GLY A 10 10.64 3.28 10.52
C GLY A 10 10.84 4.79 10.77
N SER A 11 11.55 5.51 9.90
CA SER A 11 11.64 6.96 10.00
C SER A 11 10.30 7.58 9.61
N SER A 12 9.62 8.21 10.56
CA SER A 12 8.41 9.00 10.33
C SER A 12 8.71 10.46 10.01
N SER A 13 9.98 10.81 9.77
CA SER A 13 10.41 12.15 9.41
C SER A 13 9.71 12.58 8.12
N THR A 14 8.72 13.46 8.28
CA THR A 14 8.09 14.17 7.19
C THR A 14 9.14 15.04 6.52
N ASP A 15 9.37 14.82 5.22
CA ASP A 15 10.10 15.78 4.40
C ASP A 15 9.42 17.16 4.57
N PRO A 16 10.09 18.14 5.22
CA PRO A 16 9.47 19.41 5.57
C PRO A 16 8.98 20.20 4.34
N CYS A 17 9.48 19.85 3.16
CA CYS A 17 9.16 20.50 1.89
C CYS A 17 8.33 19.64 0.95
N PHE A 18 7.87 18.48 1.41
CA PHE A 18 6.90 17.69 0.68
C PHE A 18 5.50 18.29 0.83
N SER A 19 5.22 19.32 0.02
CA SER A 19 3.92 19.97 -0.03
C SER A 19 2.88 19.10 -0.73
N LYS A 20 1.58 19.42 -0.56
CA LYS A 20 0.50 18.79 -1.33
C LYS A 20 0.71 18.90 -2.85
N GLU A 21 1.36 19.97 -3.30
CA GLU A 21 1.67 20.18 -4.71
C GLU A 21 2.70 19.17 -5.24
N PHE A 22 3.64 18.73 -4.39
CA PHE A 22 4.58 17.64 -4.75
C PHE A 22 3.85 16.31 -4.95
N ALA A 23 2.92 15.97 -4.07
CA ALA A 23 2.11 14.76 -4.20
C ALA A 23 1.28 14.77 -5.51
N GLU A 24 0.70 15.91 -5.88
CA GLU A 24 -0.06 16.03 -7.14
C GLU A 24 0.79 15.79 -8.40
N ARG A 25 2.06 16.20 -8.38
CA ARG A 25 2.97 15.92 -9.51
C ARG A 25 3.16 14.41 -9.69
N TYR A 26 3.35 13.66 -8.60
CA TYR A 26 3.47 12.20 -8.66
C TYR A 26 2.15 11.52 -9.00
N ARG A 27 1.01 12.08 -8.54
CA ARG A 27 -0.32 11.61 -8.95
C ARG A 27 -0.49 11.64 -10.46
N ARG A 28 0.05 12.67 -11.13
CA ARG A 28 0.07 12.82 -12.60
C ARG A 28 1.15 12.00 -13.31
N GLY A 29 1.84 11.10 -12.62
CA GLY A 29 2.84 10.22 -13.23
C GLY A 29 4.25 10.81 -13.33
N ARG A 30 4.57 11.87 -12.58
CA ARG A 30 5.96 12.40 -12.55
C ARG A 30 6.92 11.29 -12.12
N ILE A 31 8.01 11.16 -12.86
CA ILE A 31 9.22 10.46 -12.44
C ILE A 31 10.28 11.52 -12.14
N LEU A 32 11.03 11.34 -11.05
CA LEU A 32 12.13 12.22 -10.69
C LEU A 32 13.42 11.40 -10.69
N ALA A 33 14.33 11.70 -11.61
CA ALA A 33 15.67 11.15 -11.65
C ALA A 33 16.68 12.29 -11.43
N VAL A 34 17.36 12.29 -10.29
CA VAL A 34 18.35 13.29 -9.93
C VAL A 34 19.68 12.60 -9.71
N GLY A 35 20.68 12.98 -10.51
CA GLY A 35 22.00 12.37 -10.46
C GLY A 35 22.94 12.94 -9.41
N ASP A 36 22.73 14.19 -9.03
CA ASP A 36 23.43 14.87 -7.93
C ASP A 36 22.44 15.79 -7.22
N ILE A 37 22.07 15.48 -5.99
CA ILE A 37 21.10 16.28 -5.23
C ILE A 37 21.63 17.69 -4.96
N HIS A 38 22.94 17.88 -4.85
CA HIS A 38 23.56 19.17 -4.55
C HIS A 38 23.70 20.08 -5.78
N ARG A 39 23.54 19.52 -7.00
CA ARG A 39 23.55 20.26 -8.28
C ARG A 39 22.18 20.30 -8.96
N SER A 40 21.14 19.91 -8.24
CA SER A 40 19.77 19.82 -8.76
C SER A 40 18.97 21.08 -8.48
N GLU A 41 17.82 21.21 -9.13
CA GLU A 41 16.83 22.26 -8.87
C GLU A 41 15.89 21.93 -7.67
N LEU A 42 16.31 20.99 -6.81
CA LEU A 42 15.55 20.64 -5.61
C LEU A 42 15.62 21.79 -4.59
N GLN A 43 14.56 21.95 -3.80
CA GLN A 43 14.55 22.93 -2.72
C GLN A 43 15.58 22.56 -1.64
N ALA A 44 16.21 23.56 -1.03
CA ALA A 44 17.28 23.37 -0.05
C ALA A 44 16.89 22.42 1.10
N CYS A 45 15.70 22.59 1.67
CA CYS A 45 15.14 21.69 2.68
C CYS A 45 14.99 20.22 2.23
N HIS A 46 14.66 19.98 0.96
CA HIS A 46 14.59 18.62 0.42
C HIS A 46 15.99 18.03 0.23
N ILE A 47 16.96 18.85 -0.19
CA ILE A 47 18.38 18.46 -0.26
C ILE A 47 18.89 18.11 1.15
N GLU A 48 18.57 18.90 2.17
CA GLU A 48 18.93 18.63 3.57
C GLU A 48 18.32 17.33 4.08
N PHE A 49 17.03 17.09 3.80
CA PHE A 49 16.35 15.85 4.13
C PHE A 49 17.06 14.64 3.50
N LEU A 50 17.31 14.67 2.18
CA LEU A 50 18.03 13.61 1.48
C LEU A 50 19.46 13.43 2.00
N SER A 51 20.16 14.54 2.29
CA SER A 51 21.51 14.53 2.87
C SER A 51 21.54 13.91 4.26
N SER A 52 20.46 14.03 5.04
CA SER A 52 20.35 13.39 6.36
C SER A 52 20.36 11.86 6.27
N PHE A 53 19.98 11.29 5.12
CA PHE A 53 20.09 9.87 4.77
C PHE A 53 21.33 9.56 3.92
N GLN A 54 22.25 10.52 3.80
CA GLN A 54 23.49 10.43 3.03
C GLN A 54 23.26 10.20 1.53
N VAL A 55 22.07 10.54 1.01
CA VAL A 55 21.74 10.36 -0.40
C VAL A 55 22.58 11.34 -1.24
N GLN A 56 23.05 10.88 -2.39
CA GLN A 56 23.80 11.66 -3.37
C GLN A 56 23.06 11.73 -4.71
N ALA A 57 22.40 10.63 -5.10
CA ALA A 57 21.49 10.57 -6.24
C ALA A 57 20.17 9.90 -5.84
N ASN A 58 19.06 10.35 -6.42
CA ASN A 58 17.71 9.93 -6.05
C ASN A 58 16.87 9.64 -7.30
N LEU A 59 16.23 8.46 -7.34
CA LEU A 59 15.24 8.11 -8.34
C LEU A 59 13.92 7.77 -7.65
N VAL A 60 12.86 8.47 -8.04
CA VAL A 60 11.52 8.34 -7.48
C VAL A 60 10.53 8.04 -8.60
N VAL A 61 9.79 6.95 -8.45
CA VAL A 61 8.68 6.59 -9.34
C VAL A 61 7.39 6.40 -8.53
N PRO A 62 6.22 6.78 -9.07
CA PRO A 62 4.96 6.60 -8.38
C PRO A 62 4.47 5.15 -8.46
N ILE A 63 3.88 4.69 -7.37
CA ILE A 63 3.09 3.45 -7.33
C ILE A 63 1.62 3.86 -7.41
N HIS A 64 0.97 3.51 -8.51
CA HIS A 64 -0.46 3.74 -8.70
C HIS A 64 -1.24 2.45 -8.46
N ILE A 65 -2.39 2.58 -7.79
CA ILE A 65 -3.43 1.57 -7.78
C ILE A 65 -4.64 2.18 -8.47
N GLN A 66 -4.96 1.67 -9.66
CA GLN A 66 -5.92 2.31 -10.57
C GLN A 66 -5.50 3.78 -10.81
N ASP A 67 -6.39 4.75 -10.62
CA ASP A 67 -6.11 6.18 -10.84
C ASP A 67 -5.63 6.91 -9.57
N THR A 68 -5.33 6.17 -8.50
CA THR A 68 -4.92 6.75 -7.21
C THR A 68 -3.43 6.53 -6.96
N LEU A 69 -2.72 7.60 -6.57
CA LEU A 69 -1.35 7.49 -6.07
C LEU A 69 -1.39 6.77 -4.72
N TRP A 70 -0.90 5.53 -4.68
CA TRP A 70 -0.83 4.74 -3.46
C TRP A 70 0.44 5.08 -2.66
N GLY A 71 1.55 5.31 -3.35
CA GLY A 71 2.83 5.63 -2.72
C GLY A 71 3.93 5.90 -3.73
N LEU A 72 5.17 5.88 -3.25
CA LEU A 72 6.38 6.11 -4.06
C LEU A 72 7.33 4.93 -3.88
N LEU A 73 7.93 4.48 -4.99
CA LEU A 73 9.07 3.59 -4.98
C LEU A 73 10.32 4.44 -5.23
N ILE A 74 11.28 4.35 -4.31
CA ILE A 74 12.44 5.24 -4.27
C ILE A 74 13.72 4.42 -4.25
N ALA A 75 14.68 4.78 -5.11
CA ALA A 75 16.02 4.25 -5.13
C ALA A 75 17.02 5.36 -4.80
N HIS A 76 17.81 5.14 -3.75
CA HIS A 76 18.89 6.04 -3.33
C HIS A 76 20.26 5.49 -3.73
N GLN A 77 21.15 6.38 -4.17
CA GLN A 77 22.59 6.14 -4.21
C GLN A 77 23.25 7.05 -3.16
N CYS A 78 23.89 6.47 -2.15
CA CYS A 78 24.45 7.23 -1.03
C CYS A 78 25.96 7.48 -1.13
N ARG A 79 26.66 6.81 -2.05
CA ARG A 79 28.13 6.87 -2.11
C ARG A 79 28.65 8.02 -2.96
N THR A 80 28.12 8.20 -4.16
CA THR A 80 28.53 9.23 -5.11
C THR A 80 27.35 9.70 -5.92
N PRO A 81 27.41 10.92 -6.48
CA PRO A 81 26.57 11.28 -7.61
C PRO A 81 26.68 10.26 -8.73
N ARG A 82 25.60 10.06 -9.48
CA ARG A 82 25.55 9.21 -10.66
C ARG A 82 24.40 9.62 -11.55
N ASP A 83 24.52 9.47 -12.86
CA ASP A 83 23.35 9.58 -13.72
C ASP A 83 22.55 8.26 -13.72
N TRP A 84 21.22 8.38 -13.73
CA TRP A 84 20.31 7.26 -13.86
C TRP A 84 20.16 6.93 -15.35
N GLN A 85 20.38 5.67 -15.71
CA GLN A 85 20.20 5.22 -17.08
C GLN A 85 18.71 5.03 -17.37
N GLU A 86 18.31 5.24 -18.62
CA GLU A 86 16.92 5.06 -19.05
C GLU A 86 16.41 3.65 -18.73
N THR A 87 17.25 2.64 -18.87
CA THR A 87 16.93 1.25 -18.53
C THR A 87 16.65 1.04 -17.04
N GLU A 88 17.33 1.77 -16.16
CA GLU A 88 17.09 1.72 -14.71
C GLU A 88 15.80 2.42 -14.34
N ILE A 89 15.50 3.54 -15.01
CA ILE A 89 14.25 4.28 -14.83
C ILE A 89 13.06 3.43 -15.27
N GLU A 90 13.11 2.86 -16.46
CA GLU A 90 12.04 2.00 -16.98
C GLU A 90 11.89 0.71 -16.17
N LEU A 91 12.99 0.12 -15.68
CA LEU A 91 12.92 -1.00 -14.76
C LEU A 91 12.19 -0.64 -13.47
N LEU A 92 12.55 0.47 -12.81
CA LEU A 92 11.93 0.85 -11.55
C LEU A 92 10.44 1.20 -11.74
N LYS A 93 10.10 1.86 -12.85
CA LYS A 93 8.73 2.15 -13.24
C LYS A 93 7.91 0.88 -13.49
N TYR A 94 8.48 -0.11 -14.20
CA TYR A 94 7.83 -1.41 -14.38
C TYR A 94 7.58 -2.10 -13.05
N LEU A 95 8.57 -2.12 -12.16
CA LEU A 95 8.44 -2.69 -10.82
C LEU A 95 7.36 -1.98 -9.99
N ALA A 96 7.29 -0.65 -10.03
CA ALA A 96 6.24 0.12 -9.37
C ALA A 96 4.84 -0.24 -9.89
N GLY A 97 4.69 -0.44 -11.20
CA GLY A 97 3.44 -0.94 -11.79
C GLY A 97 3.06 -2.33 -11.30
N GLN A 98 4.01 -3.27 -11.27
CA GLN A 98 3.78 -4.63 -10.75
C GLN A 98 3.43 -4.62 -9.25
N LEU A 99 4.07 -3.76 -8.46
CA LEU A 99 3.72 -3.58 -7.05
C LEU A 99 2.28 -3.08 -6.87
N GLY A 100 1.84 -2.11 -7.67
CA GLY A 100 0.45 -1.63 -7.63
C GLY A 100 -0.56 -2.74 -7.89
N VAL A 101 -0.30 -3.59 -8.88
CA VAL A 101 -1.13 -4.78 -9.17
C VAL A 101 -1.14 -5.76 -7.99
N ALA A 102 0.04 -6.09 -7.46
CA ALA A 102 0.17 -7.05 -6.37
C ALA A 102 -0.52 -6.58 -5.07
N ILE A 103 -0.39 -5.29 -4.73
CA ILE A 103 -1.07 -4.70 -3.57
C ILE A 103 -2.59 -4.78 -3.76
N ARG A 104 -3.10 -4.39 -4.94
CA ARG A 104 -4.54 -4.48 -5.24
C ARG A 104 -5.07 -5.91 -5.13
N GLN A 105 -4.30 -6.89 -5.60
CA GLN A 105 -4.66 -8.29 -5.50
C GLN A 105 -4.70 -8.78 -4.05
N ALA A 106 -3.73 -8.36 -3.23
CA ALA A 106 -3.71 -8.67 -1.80
C ALA A 106 -4.95 -8.10 -1.09
N ASP A 107 -5.31 -6.84 -1.37
CA ASP A 107 -6.49 -6.19 -0.80
C ASP A 107 -7.79 -6.93 -1.17
N LEU A 108 -7.98 -7.21 -2.47
CA LEU A 108 -9.14 -7.95 -2.97
C LEU A 108 -9.24 -9.35 -2.36
N TYR A 109 -8.10 -10.02 -2.17
CA TYR A 109 -8.06 -11.33 -1.54
C TYR A 109 -8.48 -11.26 -0.07
N GLN A 110 -8.00 -10.27 0.69
CA GLN A 110 -8.40 -10.10 2.09
C GLN A 110 -9.90 -9.77 2.21
N GLU A 111 -10.42 -8.92 1.33
CA GLU A 111 -11.84 -8.59 1.28
C GLU A 111 -12.70 -9.83 0.97
N ALA A 112 -12.33 -10.60 -0.06
CA ALA A 112 -13.02 -11.84 -0.42
C ALA A 112 -13.01 -12.85 0.74
N LYS A 113 -11.86 -12.99 1.43
CA LYS A 113 -11.73 -13.88 2.59
C LYS A 113 -12.63 -13.45 3.75
N LYS A 114 -12.70 -12.15 4.03
CA LYS A 114 -13.58 -11.59 5.07
C LYS A 114 -15.06 -11.86 4.74
N ASN A 115 -15.48 -11.52 3.51
CA ASN A 115 -16.86 -11.69 3.06
C ASN A 115 -17.29 -13.16 3.08
N ALA A 116 -16.41 -14.08 2.69
CA ALA A 116 -16.67 -15.51 2.76
C ALA A 116 -16.89 -16.00 4.21
N ALA A 117 -16.08 -15.52 5.16
CA ALA A 117 -16.24 -15.86 6.58
C ALA A 117 -17.57 -15.33 7.16
N GLU A 118 -17.94 -14.10 6.82
CA GLU A 118 -19.22 -13.50 7.24
C GLU A 118 -20.43 -14.25 6.67
N ALA A 119 -20.40 -14.57 5.37
CA ALA A 119 -21.46 -15.34 4.72
C ALA A 119 -21.62 -16.74 5.33
N GLN A 120 -20.49 -17.41 5.65
CA GLN A 120 -20.52 -18.71 6.30
C GLN A 120 -21.14 -18.62 7.72
N ALA A 121 -20.78 -17.60 8.50
CA ALA A 121 -21.35 -17.38 9.82
C ALA A 121 -22.87 -17.13 9.76
N GLN A 122 -23.33 -16.32 8.80
CA GLN A 122 -24.76 -16.06 8.59
C GLN A 122 -25.52 -17.31 8.15
N ALA A 123 -24.96 -18.10 7.24
CA ALA A 123 -25.57 -19.36 6.80
C ALA A 123 -25.73 -20.34 7.98
N GLN A 124 -24.71 -20.44 8.84
CA GLN A 124 -24.78 -21.30 10.03
C GLN A 124 -25.84 -20.80 11.02
N ALA A 125 -25.91 -19.49 11.26
CA ALA A 125 -26.92 -18.89 12.13
C ALA A 125 -28.35 -19.17 11.62
N LEU A 126 -28.57 -18.98 10.31
CA LEU A 126 -29.87 -19.26 9.69
C LEU A 126 -30.24 -20.74 9.79
N GLN A 127 -29.29 -21.65 9.57
CA GLN A 127 -29.53 -23.09 9.74
C GLN A 127 -29.93 -23.43 11.18
N ASN A 128 -29.26 -22.85 12.16
CA ASN A 128 -29.59 -23.06 13.58
C ASN A 128 -30.99 -22.52 13.90
N THR A 129 -31.34 -21.30 13.47
CA THR A 129 -32.67 -20.72 13.67
C THR A 129 -33.76 -21.56 13.00
N ILE A 130 -33.54 -22.06 11.77
CA ILE A 130 -34.49 -22.95 11.10
C ILE A 130 -34.68 -24.24 11.90
N GLN A 131 -33.60 -24.81 12.45
CA GLN A 131 -33.67 -26.03 13.24
C GLN A 131 -34.44 -25.82 14.55
N GLU A 132 -34.19 -24.71 15.24
CA GLU A 132 -34.93 -24.31 16.44
C GLU A 132 -36.42 -24.12 16.15
N LEU A 133 -36.78 -23.36 15.10
CA LEU A 133 -38.17 -23.15 14.70
C LEU A 133 -38.90 -24.46 14.40
N LYS A 134 -38.24 -25.39 13.69
CA LYS A 134 -38.80 -26.73 13.43
C LYS A 134 -39.06 -27.51 14.71
N GLN A 135 -38.14 -27.46 15.67
CA GLN A 135 -38.30 -28.13 16.96
C GLN A 135 -39.44 -27.51 17.77
N THR A 136 -39.52 -26.19 17.85
CA THR A 136 -40.62 -25.49 18.54
C THR A 136 -41.97 -25.81 17.91
N GLN A 137 -42.06 -25.84 16.57
CA GLN A 137 -43.30 -26.20 15.88
C GLN A 137 -43.73 -27.65 16.19
N ALA A 138 -42.77 -28.60 16.18
CA ALA A 138 -43.06 -29.99 16.52
C ALA A 138 -43.57 -30.15 17.96
N GLN A 139 -42.99 -29.41 18.90
CA GLN A 139 -43.45 -29.38 20.30
C GLN A 139 -44.88 -28.84 20.40
N LEU A 140 -45.19 -27.69 19.78
CA LEU A 140 -46.52 -27.09 19.82
C LEU A 140 -47.61 -28.04 19.29
N ILE A 141 -47.35 -28.72 18.17
CA ILE A 141 -48.27 -29.72 17.58
C ILE A 141 -48.51 -30.89 18.54
N GLN A 142 -47.47 -31.34 19.26
CA GLN A 142 -47.62 -32.42 20.26
C GLN A 142 -48.45 -31.96 21.47
N THR A 143 -48.25 -30.73 21.93
CA THR A 143 -49.00 -30.17 23.06
C THR A 143 -50.49 -30.03 22.75
N GLU A 144 -50.85 -29.54 21.55
CA GLU A 144 -52.25 -29.47 21.10
C GLU A 144 -52.91 -30.86 21.06
N LYS A 145 -52.23 -31.86 20.51
CA LYS A 145 -52.73 -33.24 20.46
C LYS A 145 -52.91 -33.89 21.83
N CYS A 146 -52.20 -33.44 22.85
CA CYS A 146 -52.30 -33.98 24.20
C CYS A 146 -53.42 -33.30 25.02
N LEU A 147 -53.91 -32.15 24.56
CA LEU A 147 -54.98 -31.37 25.20
C LEU A 147 -56.37 -31.67 24.63
N ALA A 148 -56.45 -32.31 23.46
CA ALA A 148 -57.68 -32.78 22.80
C ALA A 148 -57.93 -34.26 23.09
#